data_AF-A0A2M7QL49-F1
#
_entry.id   AF-A0A2M7QL49-F1
#
_cell.length_a   1.000
_cell.length_b   1.000
_cell.length_c   1.000
_cell.angle_alpha   90.00
_cell.angle_beta   90.00
_cell.angle_gamma   90.00
#
_symmetry.space_group_name_H-M   'P 1'
#
loop_
_entity.id
_entity.type
_entity.pdbx_description
1 polymer ?
#
loop_
_entity_poly.entity_id
_entity_poly.type
_entity_poly.pdbx_seq_one_letter_code
_entity_poly.pdbx_strand_id
1 'polypeptide(L)' 'GLLRRRDWIARRPACGVPCQLCRARCAYQAITPDGAIQYDECFQCLDCVTIHDDPKQCVPLILADKRRRR' A
#
# COMPACT_ATOMS: atom_id res chain seq x y z
N GLY A 1 19.35 -13.80 -0.80
CA GLY A 1 19.06 -14.54 0.45
C GLY A 1 17.56 -14.61 0.66
N LEU A 2 17.01 -15.81 0.86
CA LEU A 2 15.57 -16.11 0.96
C LEU A 2 14.85 -15.37 2.11
N LEU A 3 15.60 -14.84 3.08
CA LEU A 3 15.05 -14.23 4.30
C LEU A 3 14.47 -12.82 4.14
N ARG A 4 14.70 -12.17 2.98
CA ARG A 4 14.24 -10.78 2.70
C ARG A 4 12.91 -10.67 1.94
N ARG A 5 12.34 -11.79 1.46
CA ARG A 5 11.08 -11.79 0.69
C ARG A 5 9.92 -12.31 1.53
N ARG A 6 9.53 -11.57 2.55
CA ARG A 6 8.31 -11.90 3.28
C ARG A 6 7.28 -10.82 2.98
N ASP A 7 6.13 -11.27 2.47
CA ASP A 7 5.00 -10.42 2.14
C ASP A 7 4.32 -9.90 3.40
N TRP A 8 4.92 -8.87 4.00
CA TRP A 8 4.47 -8.35 5.30
C TRP A 8 3.22 -7.47 5.22
N ILE A 9 2.79 -7.08 4.02
CA ILE A 9 1.61 -6.23 3.83
C ILE A 9 0.61 -6.96 2.95
N ALA A 10 -0.46 -7.47 3.55
CA ALA A 10 -1.64 -7.95 2.84
C ALA A 10 -2.39 -6.76 2.23
N ARG A 11 -1.95 -6.31 1.04
CA ARG A 11 -2.55 -5.22 0.30
C ARG A 11 -4.05 -5.49 0.08
N ARG A 12 -4.87 -4.47 0.28
CA ARG A 12 -6.32 -4.55 0.03
C ARG A 12 -6.59 -4.69 -1.48
N PRO A 13 -7.72 -5.28 -1.91
CA PRO A 13 -8.06 -5.42 -3.34
C PRO A 13 -8.10 -4.11 -4.12
N ALA A 14 -8.34 -2.99 -3.44
CA ALA A 14 -8.36 -1.67 -4.06
C ALA A 14 -6.98 -1.03 -4.22
N CYS A 15 -5.93 -1.57 -3.59
CA CYS A 15 -4.55 -1.09 -3.72
C CYS A 15 -4.03 -1.34 -5.14
N GLY A 16 -3.38 -0.35 -5.74
CA GLY A 16 -3.09 -0.36 -7.18
C GLY A 16 -4.23 0.30 -7.92
N VAL A 17 -5.25 -0.47 -8.29
CA VAL A 17 -6.41 0.06 -9.02
C VAL A 17 -7.69 -0.09 -8.19
N PRO A 18 -8.38 1.02 -7.83
CA PRO A 18 -8.12 2.42 -8.17
C PRO A 18 -7.16 3.18 -7.22
N CYS A 19 -6.73 2.59 -6.09
CA CYS A 19 -5.93 3.31 -5.09
C CYS A 19 -4.43 3.34 -5.42
N GLN A 20 -3.97 4.48 -5.92
CA GLN A 20 -2.58 4.73 -6.30
C GLN A 20 -1.73 5.41 -5.20
N LEU A 21 -2.27 5.63 -3.99
CA LEU A 21 -1.61 6.43 -2.94
C LEU A 21 -0.24 5.86 -2.52
N CYS A 22 -0.17 4.58 -2.17
CA CYS A 22 1.09 3.98 -1.71
C CYS A 22 2.15 4.00 -2.83
N ARG A 23 1.75 3.85 -4.10
CA ARG A 23 2.65 3.98 -5.26
C ARG A 23 3.21 5.40 -5.35
N ALA A 24 2.32 6.40 -5.32
CA ALA A 24 2.70 7.80 -5.41
C ALA A 24 3.58 8.27 -4.24
N ARG A 25 3.45 7.64 -3.07
CA ARG A 25 4.26 7.94 -1.86
C ARG A 25 5.56 7.17 -1.79
N CYS A 26 5.74 6.10 -2.56
CA CYS A 26 6.96 5.31 -2.53
C CYS A 26 8.10 6.06 -3.23
N ALA A 27 9.03 6.61 -2.45
CA ALA A 27 10.19 7.34 -2.97
C ALA A 27 11.08 6.47 -3.90
N TYR A 28 11.10 5.17 -3.66
CA TYR A 28 11.91 4.19 -4.41
C TYR A 28 11.18 3.59 -5.61
N GLN A 29 9.91 3.97 -5.84
CA GLN A 29 9.10 3.46 -6.95
C GLN A 29 8.96 1.92 -7.02
N ALA A 30 9.20 1.22 -5.91
CA ALA A 30 9.13 -0.24 -5.78
C ALA A 30 7.69 -0.80 -5.84
N ILE A 31 6.70 0.01 -6.22
CA ILE A 31 5.29 -0.38 -6.28
C ILE A 31 4.80 -0.26 -7.72
N THR A 32 4.31 -1.36 -8.28
CA THR A 32 3.75 -1.41 -9.62
C THR A 32 2.36 -0.74 -9.68
N PRO A 33 1.85 -0.38 -10.88
CA PRO A 33 0.55 0.28 -11.02
C PRO A 33 -0.62 -0.59 -10.54
N ASP A 34 -0.48 -1.91 -10.64
CA ASP A 34 -1.43 -2.93 -10.15
C ASP A 34 -1.38 -3.13 -8.62
N GLY A 35 -0.40 -2.55 -7.94
CA GLY A 35 -0.29 -2.64 -6.49
C GLY A 35 0.60 -3.79 -5.98
N ALA A 36 1.29 -4.53 -6.84
CA ALA A 36 2.37 -5.39 -6.38
C ALA A 36 3.56 -4.58 -5.83
N ILE A 37 4.30 -5.18 -4.89
CA ILE A 37 5.54 -4.62 -4.35
C ILE A 37 6.70 -5.40 -4.96
N GLN A 38 7.60 -4.71 -5.65
CA GLN A 38 8.85 -5.28 -6.14
C GLN A 38 9.87 -5.24 -5.01
N TYR A 39 9.92 -6.31 -4.22
CA TYR A 39 10.79 -6.39 -3.03
C TYR A 39 12.28 -6.30 -3.34
N ASP A 40 12.69 -6.63 -4.57
CA ASP A 40 14.07 -6.51 -5.00
C ASP A 40 14.50 -5.03 -5.12
N GLU A 41 13.55 -4.13 -5.41
CA GLU A 41 13.73 -2.66 -5.44
C GLU A 41 13.26 -1.97 -4.14
N CYS A 42 12.68 -2.73 -3.20
CA CYS A 42 12.06 -2.17 -2.01
C CYS A 42 13.09 -1.95 -0.89
N PHE A 43 13.29 -0.68 -0.53
CA PHE A 43 14.15 -0.29 0.60
C PHE A 43 13.57 -0.68 1.98
N GLN A 44 12.31 -1.11 2.07
CA GLN A 44 11.63 -1.47 3.32
C GLN A 44 11.56 -0.30 4.33
N CYS A 45 11.30 0.93 3.86
CA CYS A 45 11.07 2.10 4.73
C CYS A 45 9.78 2.02 5.56
N LEU A 46 8.88 1.07 5.24
CA LEU A 46 7.59 0.85 5.91
C LEU A 46 6.56 1.98 5.77
N ASP A 47 6.80 3.02 4.95
CA ASP A 47 5.82 4.10 4.73
C ASP A 47 4.47 3.58 4.22
N CYS A 48 4.50 2.60 3.32
CA CYS A 48 3.29 1.98 2.80
C CYS A 48 2.53 1.16 3.86
N VAL A 49 3.23 0.61 4.87
CA VAL A 49 2.61 -0.05 6.04
C VAL A 49 1.86 0.98 6.85
N THR A 50 2.53 2.09 7.21
CA THR A 50 1.95 3.18 7.99
C THR A 50 0.69 3.72 7.34
N ILE A 51 0.73 4.00 6.03
CA ILE A 51 -0.44 4.47 5.27
C ILE A 51 -1.55 3.41 5.23
N HIS A 52 -1.20 2.14 5.06
CA HIS A 52 -2.16 1.05 4.94
C HIS A 52 -2.96 0.83 6.23
N ASP A 53 -2.29 0.97 7.38
CA ASP A 53 -2.85 0.71 8.71
C ASP A 53 -3.54 1.96 9.31
N ASP A 54 -3.22 3.16 8.84
CA ASP A 54 -3.90 4.38 9.27
C ASP A 54 -5.27 4.55 8.56
N PRO A 55 -6.40 4.47 9.29
CA PRO A 55 -7.75 4.64 8.72
C PRO A 55 -8.02 6.04 8.19
N LYS A 56 -7.22 7.05 8.57
CA LYS A 56 -7.32 8.43 8.10
C LYS A 56 -6.46 8.72 6.87
N GLN A 57 -5.55 7.83 6.50
CA GLN A 57 -4.69 7.97 5.31
C GLN A 57 -5.02 6.96 4.21
N CYS A 58 -5.38 5.73 4.59
CA CYS A 58 -5.73 4.68 3.66
C CYS A 58 -7.02 5.01 2.90
N VAL A 59 -6.90 5.43 1.63
CA VAL A 59 -8.05 5.84 0.79
C VAL A 59 -9.20 4.82 0.78
N PRO A 60 -8.95 3.50 0.66
CA PRO A 60 -10.03 2.50 0.76
C PRO A 60 -10.79 2.55 2.08
N LEU A 61 -10.11 2.78 3.21
CA LEU A 61 -10.74 2.87 4.53
C LEU A 61 -11.55 4.16 4.67
N ILE A 62 -11.00 5.29 4.21
CA ILE A 62 -11.71 6.57 4.20
C ILE A 62 -13.00 6.48 3.35
N LEU A 63 -12.92 5.87 2.18
CA LEU A 63 -14.08 5.69 1.31
C LEU A 63 -15.11 4.73 1.93
N ALA A 64 -14.67 3.65 2.57
CA ALA A 64 -15.54 2.73 3.28
C ALA A 64 -16.26 3.43 4.45
N ASP A 65 -15.55 4.24 5.25
CA ASP A 65 -16.12 5.02 6.34
C ASP A 65 -17.14 6.05 5.83
N LYS A 66 -16.80 6.81 4.78
CA LYS A 66 -17.73 7.76 4.14
C LYS A 66 -19.01 7.09 3.63
N ARG A 67 -18.92 5.87 3.09
CA ARG A 67 -20.09 5.10 2.64
C ARG A 67 -20.97 4.62 3.79
N ARG A 68 -20.40 4.30 4.96
CA ARG A 68 -21.17 3.86 6.15
C ARG A 68 -21.91 5.01 6.84
N ARG A 69 -21.41 6.24 6.70
CA ARG A 69 -22.03 7.44 7.27
C ARG A 69 -23.14 8.05 6.42
N ARG A 70 -23.29 7.58 5.17
CA ARG A 70 -24.42 7.90 4.30
C ARG A 70 -25.54 6.91 4.53
#